data_AF-A0A661XTX8-F1
#
_entry.id   AF-A0A661XTX8-F1
#
_cell.length_a   1.000
_cell.length_b   1.000
_cell.length_c   1.000
_cell.angle_alpha   90.00
_cell.angle_beta   90.00
_cell.angle_gamma   90.00
#
_symmetry.space_group_name_H-M   'P 1'
#
loop_
_entity.id
_entity.type
_entity.pdbx_description
1 polymer ?
#
loop_
_entity_poly.entity_id
_entity_poly.type
_entity_poly.pdbx_seq_one_letter_code
_entity_poly.pdbx_strand_id
1 'polypeptide(L)'
;MKKLALLLLVPFLVFSSCKKDDDEPTDPGTKSNYEVLTEYLVASDKDLPAIITDWIIAPPAAEDVDAFLDGYDIIDIRAAEHFDAGHIEGAVNSPLADILAAAANTTKPILVVCYTGQSAAHATVALKLSGYTAKLLKWGMSGWNPDFSTPWESNIGDAAVGDPNWVSVAEPTKVVYGEPTITATASDGPGLLEEMVQKMLDNGFKGVANGDVLADPSVYYINNFWDLVDYEHYGSINGAFRVKPLSITDDLMKYVDPDKTAVTYCWTGQTSSMVTAYLNVIGYNAVSLKFGTNGMIYSVLESHKFVTPTVSLPVVTE
;
A
#
# COMPACT_ATOMS: atom_id res chain seq x y z
N MET A 1 -8.15 51.47 69.23
CA MET A 1 -6.88 51.66 69.98
C MET A 1 -6.03 50.40 69.83
N LYS A 2 -4.75 50.60 69.52
CA LYS A 2 -3.60 49.70 69.72
C LYS A 2 -3.54 48.38 68.92
N LYS A 3 -2.71 48.48 67.88
CA LYS A 3 -1.87 47.45 67.28
C LYS A 3 -1.25 46.50 68.32
N LEU A 4 -1.13 45.22 67.98
CA LEU A 4 0.01 44.43 68.41
C LEU A 4 0.43 43.49 67.27
N ALA A 5 1.58 43.82 66.69
CA ALA A 5 2.30 42.98 65.75
C ALA A 5 3.04 41.90 66.54
N LEU A 6 3.06 40.67 66.02
CA LEU A 6 4.03 39.67 66.40
C LEU A 6 4.70 39.15 65.13
N LEU A 7 5.92 39.63 64.91
CA LEU A 7 6.86 39.10 63.94
C LEU A 7 7.29 37.69 64.39
N LEU A 8 7.19 36.71 63.50
CA LEU A 8 7.91 35.45 63.60
C LEU A 8 8.75 35.30 62.34
N LEU A 9 10.06 35.47 62.52
CA LEU A 9 11.12 35.30 61.53
C LEU A 9 11.45 33.80 61.47
N VAL A 10 11.36 33.19 60.28
CA VAL A 10 11.84 31.81 60.05
C VAL A 10 12.70 31.80 58.78
N PRO A 11 13.85 31.10 58.74
CA PRO A 11 14.94 31.38 57.80
C PRO A 11 14.68 30.90 56.38
N PHE A 12 15.18 31.67 55.42
CA PHE A 12 15.33 31.32 54.01
C PHE A 12 16.31 30.13 53.87
N LEU A 13 15.82 28.98 53.40
CA LEU A 13 16.65 27.92 52.83
C LEU A 13 16.45 27.93 51.32
N VAL A 14 17.45 28.45 50.61
CA VAL A 14 17.53 28.40 49.15
C VAL A 14 18.08 27.03 48.76
N PHE A 15 17.23 26.16 48.22
CA PHE A 15 17.69 24.98 47.48
C PHE A 15 17.47 25.24 45.99
N SER A 16 18.59 25.44 45.30
CA SER A 16 18.72 25.43 43.85
C SER A 16 18.40 24.03 43.33
N SER A 17 17.20 23.84 42.77
CA SER A 17 16.87 22.62 42.03
C SER A 17 17.27 22.80 40.57
N CYS A 18 18.30 22.06 40.16
CA CYS A 18 18.69 21.92 38.76
C CYS A 18 17.56 21.23 37.99
N LYS A 19 17.24 21.79 36.81
CA LYS A 19 16.44 21.14 35.76
C LYS A 19 16.98 19.74 35.50
N LYS A 20 16.12 18.74 35.67
CA LYS A 20 16.21 17.47 34.97
C LYS A 20 15.02 17.47 34.02
N ASP A 21 15.32 17.27 32.74
CA ASP A 21 14.31 16.98 31.73
C ASP A 21 13.68 15.65 32.14
N ASP A 22 12.43 15.72 32.62
CA ASP A 22 11.63 14.56 32.94
C ASP A 22 11.01 14.05 31.63
N ASP A 23 11.53 12.94 31.12
CA ASP A 23 10.73 12.03 30.30
C ASP A 23 9.57 11.56 31.19
N GLU A 24 8.38 12.14 30.99
CA GLU A 24 7.19 11.69 31.69
C GLU A 24 6.89 10.22 31.32
N PRO A 25 6.61 9.35 32.31
CA PRO A 25 6.25 7.97 32.06
C PRO A 25 4.83 7.93 31.49
N THR A 26 4.68 7.35 30.29
CA THR A 26 3.38 7.09 29.66
C THR A 26 2.50 6.24 30.57
N ASP A 27 1.29 6.74 30.86
CA ASP A 27 0.25 6.02 31.61
C ASP A 27 -0.04 4.65 30.96
N PRO A 28 0.10 3.51 31.66
CA PRO A 28 -0.09 2.16 31.12
C PRO A 28 -1.53 1.84 30.63
N GLY A 29 -2.44 2.82 30.62
CA GLY A 29 -3.82 2.68 30.12
C GLY A 29 -4.14 3.40 28.80
N THR A 30 -3.22 4.17 28.21
CA THR A 30 -3.50 4.91 26.95
C THR A 30 -3.05 4.11 25.74
N LYS A 31 -4.00 3.70 24.89
CA LYS A 31 -3.70 3.03 23.62
C LYS A 31 -2.87 3.93 22.70
N SER A 32 -1.89 3.34 22.03
CA SER A 32 -1.15 3.99 20.95
C SER A 32 -2.08 4.31 19.77
N ASN A 33 -1.69 5.25 18.92
CA ASN A 33 -2.44 5.53 17.67
C ASN A 33 -2.51 4.29 16.76
N TYR A 34 -1.51 3.42 16.80
CA TYR A 34 -1.54 2.15 16.07
C TYR A 34 -2.62 1.22 16.62
N GLU A 35 -2.69 1.02 17.92
CA GLU A 35 -3.73 0.22 18.58
C GLU A 35 -5.13 0.77 18.29
N VAL A 36 -5.34 2.09 18.43
CA VAL A 36 -6.64 2.73 18.14
C VAL A 36 -7.05 2.53 16.68
N LEU A 37 -6.15 2.76 15.72
CA LEU A 37 -6.44 2.62 14.30
C LEU A 37 -6.74 1.16 13.93
N THR A 38 -5.89 0.23 14.36
CA THR A 38 -6.02 -1.19 14.00
C THR A 38 -7.27 -1.84 14.60
N GLU A 39 -7.62 -1.50 15.85
CA GLU A 39 -8.89 -1.93 16.44
C GLU A 39 -10.10 -1.41 15.65
N TYR A 40 -10.06 -0.14 15.23
CA TYR A 40 -11.12 0.44 14.40
C TYR A 40 -11.23 -0.25 13.04
N LEU A 41 -10.10 -0.56 12.39
CA LEU A 41 -10.06 -1.28 11.12
C LEU A 41 -10.70 -2.66 11.25
N VAL A 42 -10.36 -3.43 12.29
CA VAL A 42 -10.98 -4.74 12.56
C VAL A 42 -12.48 -4.60 12.85
N ALA A 43 -12.86 -3.66 13.72
CA ALA A 43 -14.26 -3.43 14.07
C ALA A 43 -15.12 -2.97 12.88
N SER A 44 -14.50 -2.41 11.84
CA SER A 44 -15.16 -1.90 10.64
C SER A 44 -15.02 -2.81 9.41
N ASP A 45 -14.56 -4.06 9.59
CA ASP A 45 -14.32 -5.04 8.50
C ASP A 45 -13.35 -4.51 7.41
N LYS A 46 -12.33 -3.77 7.85
CA LYS A 46 -11.28 -3.16 7.02
C LYS A 46 -9.92 -3.79 7.27
N ASP A 47 -9.87 -5.06 7.67
CA ASP A 47 -8.62 -5.82 7.69
C ASP A 47 -8.11 -6.02 6.25
N LEU A 48 -6.81 -6.13 6.06
CA LEU A 48 -6.20 -6.25 4.74
C LEU A 48 -6.81 -7.39 3.89
N PRO A 49 -7.09 -8.60 4.43
CA PRO A 49 -7.74 -9.66 3.64
C PRO A 49 -9.07 -9.25 3.01
N ALA A 50 -9.88 -8.44 3.71
CA ALA A 50 -11.12 -7.89 3.18
C ALA A 50 -10.83 -6.84 2.09
N ILE A 51 -9.83 -5.97 2.31
CA ILE A 51 -9.43 -4.94 1.35
C ILE A 51 -8.93 -5.57 0.03
N ILE A 52 -8.16 -6.65 0.09
CA ILE A 52 -7.64 -7.39 -1.09
C ILE A 52 -8.56 -8.51 -1.57
N THR A 53 -9.85 -8.44 -1.24
CA THR A 53 -10.90 -9.29 -1.85
C THR A 53 -11.64 -8.50 -2.94
N ASP A 54 -11.96 -9.13 -4.07
CA ASP A 54 -12.74 -8.55 -5.18
C ASP A 54 -12.29 -7.14 -5.62
N TRP A 55 -10.99 -6.94 -5.74
CA TRP A 55 -10.35 -5.63 -5.99
C TRP A 55 -9.87 -5.43 -7.42
N ILE A 56 -9.96 -6.45 -8.27
CA ILE A 56 -9.41 -6.45 -9.63
C ILE A 56 -10.41 -6.97 -10.62
N ILE A 57 -10.43 -6.36 -11.80
CA ILE A 57 -11.18 -6.88 -12.95
C ILE A 57 -10.32 -6.85 -14.21
N ALA A 58 -10.42 -7.87 -15.04
CA ALA A 58 -9.76 -7.90 -16.33
C ALA A 58 -10.50 -7.02 -17.35
N PRO A 59 -9.81 -6.50 -18.38
CA PRO A 59 -10.48 -5.94 -19.55
C PRO A 59 -11.50 -6.95 -20.12
N PRO A 60 -12.67 -6.49 -20.60
CA PRO A 60 -13.71 -7.35 -21.15
C PRO A 60 -13.32 -7.90 -22.53
N ALA A 61 -14.11 -8.84 -23.05
CA ALA A 61 -14.09 -9.14 -24.48
C ALA A 61 -14.60 -7.93 -25.29
N ALA A 62 -14.22 -7.83 -26.57
CA ALA A 62 -14.54 -6.65 -27.39
C ALA A 62 -16.05 -6.45 -27.54
N GLU A 63 -16.80 -7.54 -27.65
CA GLU A 63 -18.26 -7.56 -27.73
C GLU A 63 -18.97 -7.14 -26.45
N ASP A 64 -18.27 -7.15 -25.30
CA ASP A 64 -18.84 -6.87 -23.98
C ASP A 64 -18.44 -5.47 -23.45
N VAL A 65 -17.74 -4.65 -24.24
CA VAL A 65 -17.22 -3.35 -23.79
C VAL A 65 -18.32 -2.45 -23.28
N ASP A 66 -19.40 -2.24 -24.04
CA ASP A 66 -20.47 -1.33 -23.63
C ASP A 66 -21.10 -1.75 -22.29
N ALA A 67 -21.39 -3.05 -22.14
CA ALA A 67 -21.93 -3.59 -20.90
C ALA A 67 -20.95 -3.50 -19.72
N PHE A 68 -19.65 -3.64 -19.99
CA PHE A 68 -18.60 -3.45 -18.99
C PHE A 68 -18.55 -1.99 -18.53
N LEU A 69 -18.52 -1.04 -19.46
CA LEU A 69 -18.45 0.41 -19.15
C LEU A 69 -19.71 0.88 -18.41
N ASP A 70 -20.88 0.37 -18.77
CA ASP A 70 -22.13 0.68 -18.07
C ASP A 70 -22.11 0.29 -16.58
N GLY A 71 -21.28 -0.67 -16.19
CA GLY A 71 -21.15 -1.16 -14.82
C GLY A 71 -20.31 -0.29 -13.87
N TYR A 72 -19.53 0.67 -14.39
CA TYR A 72 -18.53 1.39 -13.59
C TYR A 72 -18.58 2.91 -13.79
N ASP A 73 -18.16 3.63 -12.75
CA ASP A 73 -17.64 4.99 -12.91
C ASP A 73 -16.11 4.89 -12.94
N ILE A 74 -15.50 5.38 -14.02
CA ILE A 74 -14.09 5.12 -14.31
C ILE A 74 -13.27 6.35 -13.94
N ILE A 75 -12.23 6.16 -13.12
CA ILE A 75 -11.28 7.22 -12.78
C ILE A 75 -9.90 6.82 -13.30
N ASP A 76 -9.39 7.60 -14.25
CA ASP A 76 -8.05 7.45 -14.79
C ASP A 76 -7.08 8.36 -14.04
N ILE A 77 -6.13 7.74 -13.33
CA ILE A 77 -5.13 8.44 -12.51
C ILE A 77 -3.82 8.74 -13.23
N ARG A 78 -3.77 8.56 -14.55
CA ARG A 78 -2.64 8.95 -15.38
C ARG A 78 -2.53 10.47 -15.47
N ALA A 79 -1.37 10.97 -15.88
CA ALA A 79 -1.19 12.36 -16.23
C ALA A 79 -2.18 12.77 -17.34
N ALA A 80 -2.70 14.00 -17.28
CA ALA A 80 -3.70 14.52 -18.22
C ALA A 80 -3.27 14.34 -19.69
N GLU A 81 -2.00 14.64 -20.01
CA GLU A 81 -1.45 14.46 -21.37
C GLU A 81 -1.58 13.01 -21.90
N HIS A 82 -1.48 12.01 -21.02
CA HIS A 82 -1.63 10.60 -21.40
C HIS A 82 -3.08 10.15 -21.43
N PHE A 83 -3.97 10.84 -20.71
CA PHE A 83 -5.41 10.66 -20.78
C PHE A 83 -5.95 11.24 -22.11
N ASP A 84 -5.56 12.47 -22.45
CA ASP A 84 -5.97 13.17 -23.68
C ASP A 84 -5.50 12.41 -24.95
N ALA A 85 -4.29 11.83 -24.89
CA ALA A 85 -3.75 11.00 -25.96
C ALA A 85 -4.52 9.67 -26.18
N GLY A 86 -5.39 9.28 -25.24
CA GLY A 86 -6.22 8.10 -25.35
C GLY A 86 -6.60 7.52 -23.99
N HIS A 87 -7.91 7.45 -23.70
CA HIS A 87 -8.47 6.91 -22.47
C HIS A 87 -9.73 6.09 -22.72
N ILE A 88 -10.22 5.40 -21.69
CA ILE A 88 -11.44 4.60 -21.77
C ILE A 88 -12.67 5.52 -21.81
N GLU A 89 -13.60 5.30 -22.74
CA GLU A 89 -14.85 6.07 -22.84
C GLU A 89 -15.56 6.22 -21.49
N GLY A 90 -16.01 7.43 -21.18
CA GLY A 90 -16.67 7.77 -19.92
C GLY A 90 -15.75 7.91 -18.70
N ALA A 91 -14.44 7.70 -18.83
CA ALA A 91 -13.50 7.95 -17.74
C ALA A 91 -13.33 9.43 -17.44
N VAL A 92 -13.11 9.75 -16.16
CA VAL A 92 -12.67 11.09 -15.73
C VAL A 92 -11.20 11.05 -15.33
N ASN A 93 -10.45 12.09 -15.69
CA ASN A 93 -9.06 12.22 -15.26
C ASN A 93 -8.96 12.86 -13.87
N SER A 94 -8.26 12.20 -12.94
CA SER A 94 -7.99 12.74 -11.61
C SER A 94 -6.68 12.16 -11.07
N PRO A 95 -5.70 12.98 -10.64
CA PRO A 95 -4.45 12.46 -10.11
C PRO A 95 -4.71 11.63 -8.83
N LEU A 96 -3.79 10.71 -8.52
CA LEU A 96 -3.89 9.83 -7.34
C LEU A 96 -4.20 10.58 -6.04
N ALA A 97 -3.57 11.73 -5.81
CA ALA A 97 -3.77 12.52 -4.59
C ALA A 97 -5.22 13.02 -4.41
N ASP A 98 -5.95 13.24 -5.51
CA ASP A 98 -7.30 13.78 -5.53
C ASP A 98 -8.38 12.69 -5.69
N ILE A 99 -8.00 11.41 -5.62
CA ILE A 99 -8.88 10.27 -5.93
C ILE A 99 -10.16 10.25 -5.09
N LEU A 100 -10.10 10.66 -3.81
CA LEU A 100 -11.27 10.72 -2.93
C LEU A 100 -12.23 11.85 -3.32
N ALA A 101 -11.69 12.99 -3.80
CA ALA A 101 -12.51 14.08 -4.30
C ALA A 101 -13.23 13.69 -5.60
N ALA A 102 -12.56 12.95 -6.49
CA ALA A 102 -13.19 12.39 -7.69
C ALA A 102 -14.26 11.34 -7.33
N ALA A 103 -13.95 10.45 -6.39
CA ALA A 103 -14.86 9.40 -5.91
C ALA A 103 -16.18 9.94 -5.34
N ALA A 104 -16.16 11.12 -4.72
CA ALA A 104 -17.37 11.76 -4.20
C ALA A 104 -18.43 12.10 -5.27
N ASN A 105 -18.04 12.13 -6.55
CA ASN A 105 -18.94 12.38 -7.67
C ASN A 105 -19.44 11.09 -8.35
N THR A 106 -19.05 9.91 -7.85
CA THR A 106 -19.43 8.61 -8.40
C THR A 106 -20.72 8.07 -7.78
N THR A 107 -21.44 7.26 -8.54
CA THR A 107 -22.70 6.61 -8.18
C THR A 107 -22.69 5.10 -8.40
N LYS A 108 -21.74 4.60 -9.20
CA LYS A 108 -21.51 3.18 -9.49
C LYS A 108 -20.25 2.69 -8.76
N PRO A 109 -19.97 1.37 -8.73
CA PRO A 109 -18.65 0.87 -8.39
C PRO A 109 -17.55 1.59 -9.18
N ILE A 110 -16.45 1.94 -8.51
CA ILE A 110 -15.37 2.70 -9.12
C ILE A 110 -14.38 1.75 -9.79
N LEU A 111 -14.07 2.00 -11.06
CA LEU A 111 -12.96 1.35 -11.75
C LEU A 111 -11.79 2.33 -11.84
N VAL A 112 -10.69 2.02 -11.15
CA VAL A 112 -9.47 2.82 -11.22
C VAL A 112 -8.56 2.31 -12.32
N VAL A 113 -8.10 3.23 -13.17
CA VAL A 113 -7.23 2.95 -14.29
C VAL A 113 -5.93 3.72 -14.13
N CYS A 114 -4.81 3.06 -14.41
CA CYS A 114 -3.52 3.72 -14.57
C CYS A 114 -2.75 3.08 -15.73
N TYR A 115 -1.44 3.34 -15.87
CA TYR A 115 -0.63 2.74 -16.93
C TYR A 115 -0.55 1.20 -16.85
N THR A 116 -0.32 0.66 -15.65
CA THR A 116 0.10 -0.73 -15.43
C THR A 116 -0.77 -1.51 -14.43
N GLY A 117 -1.74 -0.85 -13.80
CA GLY A 117 -2.55 -1.37 -12.70
C GLY A 117 -1.91 -1.21 -11.31
N GLN A 118 -0.61 -0.89 -11.20
CA GLN A 118 0.09 -0.85 -9.90
C GLN A 118 -0.31 0.34 -9.03
N SER A 119 -0.28 1.57 -9.56
CA SER A 119 -0.75 2.75 -8.82
C SER A 119 -2.27 2.79 -8.68
N ALA A 120 -3.01 2.19 -9.62
CA ALA A 120 -4.46 1.98 -9.46
C ALA A 120 -4.75 1.09 -8.25
N ALA A 121 -3.90 0.09 -7.97
CA ALA A 121 -4.04 -0.76 -6.78
C ALA A 121 -3.88 0.01 -5.48
N HIS A 122 -2.93 0.95 -5.46
CA HIS A 122 -2.71 1.86 -4.34
C HIS A 122 -3.95 2.74 -4.10
N ALA A 123 -4.50 3.33 -5.18
CA ALA A 123 -5.74 4.10 -5.13
C ALA A 123 -6.95 3.27 -4.66
N THR A 124 -7.07 2.02 -5.12
CA THR A 124 -8.15 1.11 -4.69
C THR A 124 -8.13 0.86 -3.19
N VAL A 125 -6.95 0.80 -2.54
CA VAL A 125 -6.87 0.69 -1.08
C VAL A 125 -7.45 1.93 -0.41
N ALA A 126 -7.08 3.13 -0.86
CA ALA A 126 -7.65 4.37 -0.32
C ALA A 126 -9.19 4.39 -0.45
N LEU A 127 -9.71 4.09 -1.63
CA LEU A 127 -11.14 4.05 -1.90
C LEU A 127 -11.88 3.05 -0.98
N LYS A 128 -11.37 1.82 -0.86
CA LYS A 128 -12.01 0.78 -0.04
C LYS A 128 -11.95 1.10 1.45
N LEU A 129 -10.83 1.65 1.93
CA LEU A 129 -10.71 2.12 3.31
C LEU A 129 -11.70 3.26 3.58
N SER A 130 -11.89 4.18 2.62
CA SER A 130 -12.88 5.26 2.68
C SER A 130 -14.33 4.82 2.44
N GLY A 131 -14.59 3.52 2.22
CA GLY A 131 -15.95 2.96 2.15
C GLY A 131 -16.55 2.88 0.75
N TYR A 132 -15.78 3.15 -0.31
CA TYR A 132 -16.23 2.96 -1.68
C TYR A 132 -16.08 1.51 -2.15
N THR A 133 -17.00 1.06 -3.01
CA THR A 133 -16.81 -0.16 -3.80
C THR A 133 -15.90 0.16 -4.97
N ALA A 134 -14.67 -0.36 -4.95
CA ALA A 134 -13.68 -0.06 -5.98
C ALA A 134 -12.91 -1.29 -6.45
N LYS A 135 -12.59 -1.29 -7.74
CA LYS A 135 -11.69 -2.24 -8.40
C LYS A 135 -10.64 -1.49 -9.20
N LEU A 136 -9.51 -2.11 -9.44
CA LEU A 136 -8.57 -1.68 -10.47
C LEU A 136 -8.75 -2.46 -11.76
N LEU A 137 -8.44 -1.82 -12.87
CA LEU A 137 -8.30 -2.49 -14.16
C LEU A 137 -6.98 -3.27 -14.21
N LYS A 138 -7.06 -4.60 -14.34
CA LYS A 138 -5.89 -5.48 -14.44
C LYS A 138 -5.00 -5.03 -15.58
N TRP A 139 -3.72 -4.85 -15.27
CA TRP A 139 -2.69 -4.34 -16.19
C TRP A 139 -2.84 -2.86 -16.59
N GLY A 140 -3.85 -2.14 -16.10
CA GLY A 140 -4.13 -0.76 -16.50
C GLY A 140 -4.39 -0.63 -18.00
N MET A 141 -4.08 0.53 -18.57
CA MET A 141 -4.21 0.78 -20.01
C MET A 141 -3.38 -0.16 -20.87
N SER A 142 -2.26 -0.69 -20.33
CA SER A 142 -1.45 -1.70 -21.04
C SER A 142 -2.21 -2.99 -21.34
N GLY A 143 -3.22 -3.33 -20.53
CA GLY A 143 -4.11 -4.46 -20.80
C GLY A 143 -5.33 -4.11 -21.64
N TRP A 144 -5.68 -2.82 -21.71
CA TRP A 144 -6.85 -2.36 -22.45
C TRP A 144 -6.60 -2.33 -23.96
N ASN A 145 -5.47 -1.77 -24.37
CA ASN A 145 -5.16 -1.60 -25.78
C ASN A 145 -3.63 -1.70 -25.99
N PRO A 146 -3.16 -2.49 -26.99
CA PRO A 146 -1.73 -2.75 -27.21
C PRO A 146 -0.90 -1.49 -27.43
N ASP A 147 -1.50 -0.41 -27.94
CA ASP A 147 -0.81 0.86 -28.17
C ASP A 147 -0.32 1.51 -26.86
N PHE A 148 -0.87 1.09 -25.71
CA PHE A 148 -0.49 1.56 -24.38
C PHE A 148 0.34 0.56 -23.59
N SER A 149 0.83 -0.52 -24.22
CA SER A 149 1.48 -1.65 -23.53
C SER A 149 2.95 -1.43 -23.14
N THR A 150 3.61 -0.41 -23.72
CA THR A 150 5.02 -0.10 -23.48
C THR A 150 5.44 -0.05 -22.00
N PRO A 151 4.64 0.50 -21.05
CA PRO A 151 5.00 0.51 -19.63
C PRO A 151 5.20 -0.89 -19.04
N TRP A 152 4.45 -1.90 -19.51
CA TRP A 152 4.66 -3.29 -19.12
C TRP A 152 5.78 -3.95 -19.93
N GLU A 153 5.77 -3.81 -21.27
CA GLU A 153 6.76 -4.45 -22.15
C GLU A 153 8.20 -4.05 -21.81
N SER A 154 8.41 -2.80 -21.37
CA SER A 154 9.73 -2.29 -21.00
C SER A 154 10.23 -2.78 -19.63
N ASN A 155 9.38 -3.44 -18.85
CA ASN A 155 9.66 -3.82 -17.47
C ASN A 155 9.42 -5.31 -17.16
N ILE A 156 9.03 -6.11 -18.15
CA ILE A 156 9.11 -7.57 -18.04
C ILE A 156 10.57 -8.02 -18.21
N GLY A 157 10.98 -9.04 -17.45
CA GLY A 157 12.36 -9.51 -17.53
C GLY A 157 12.75 -10.54 -16.48
N ASP A 158 14.02 -10.92 -16.57
CA ASP A 158 14.64 -12.01 -15.82
C ASP A 158 15.72 -11.48 -14.87
N ALA A 159 15.48 -10.35 -14.21
CA ALA A 159 16.47 -9.67 -13.36
C ALA A 159 17.06 -10.58 -12.26
N ALA A 160 16.30 -11.58 -11.80
CA ALA A 160 16.69 -12.51 -10.76
C ALA A 160 17.24 -13.84 -11.29
N VAL A 161 17.11 -14.14 -12.59
CA VAL A 161 17.58 -15.41 -13.15
C VAL A 161 19.11 -15.43 -13.15
N GLY A 162 19.67 -16.31 -12.32
CA GLY A 162 21.12 -16.42 -12.12
C GLY A 162 21.69 -15.41 -11.13
N ASP A 163 20.86 -14.58 -10.51
CA ASP A 163 21.27 -13.68 -9.44
C ASP A 163 21.54 -14.47 -8.13
N PRO A 164 22.66 -14.22 -7.42
CA PRO A 164 22.99 -14.95 -6.19
C PRO A 164 22.00 -14.70 -5.04
N ASN A 165 21.22 -13.63 -5.09
CA ASN A 165 20.18 -13.29 -4.13
C ASN A 165 18.79 -13.79 -4.55
N TRP A 166 18.66 -14.58 -5.63
CA TRP A 166 17.47 -15.37 -5.90
C TRP A 166 17.74 -16.84 -5.57
N VAL A 167 17.11 -17.33 -4.51
CA VAL A 167 17.49 -18.59 -3.85
C VAL A 167 16.31 -19.53 -3.68
N SER A 168 16.58 -20.83 -3.79
CA SER A 168 15.63 -21.91 -3.50
C SER A 168 15.96 -22.50 -2.12
N VAL A 169 15.67 -21.73 -1.06
CA VAL A 169 15.85 -22.14 0.34
C VAL A 169 14.52 -22.06 1.08
N ALA A 170 14.40 -22.80 2.19
CA ALA A 170 13.22 -22.73 3.06
C ALA A 170 12.96 -21.31 3.57
N GLU A 171 11.68 -21.00 3.84
CA GLU A 171 11.30 -19.73 4.47
C GLU A 171 12.09 -19.49 5.76
N PRO A 172 12.59 -18.26 5.99
CA PRO A 172 13.17 -17.90 7.28
C PRO A 172 12.15 -18.07 8.42
N THR A 173 12.66 -18.42 9.61
CA THR A 173 11.81 -18.42 10.82
C THR A 173 11.34 -17.00 11.10
N LYS A 174 10.02 -16.82 11.23
CA LYS A 174 9.40 -15.51 11.48
C LYS A 174 9.87 -14.95 12.82
N VAL A 175 10.18 -13.66 12.82
CA VAL A 175 10.61 -12.90 14.00
C VAL A 175 9.45 -12.01 14.43
N VAL A 176 9.21 -11.92 15.75
CA VAL A 176 8.23 -11.01 16.32
C VAL A 176 8.89 -9.65 16.54
N TYR A 177 8.30 -8.62 15.97
CA TYR A 177 8.72 -7.22 16.07
C TYR A 177 7.73 -6.41 16.92
N GLY A 178 8.11 -5.17 17.22
CA GLY A 178 7.21 -4.18 17.82
C GLY A 178 6.24 -3.58 16.80
N GLU A 179 5.40 -2.68 17.30
CA GLU A 179 4.43 -1.93 16.47
C GLU A 179 5.08 -0.68 15.85
N PRO A 180 4.63 -0.25 14.66
CA PRO A 180 5.08 1.02 14.09
C PRO A 180 4.51 2.20 14.88
N THR A 181 5.20 3.34 14.82
CA THR A 181 4.71 4.58 15.41
C THR A 181 3.86 5.37 14.42
N ILE A 182 2.62 5.69 14.80
CA ILE A 182 1.74 6.58 14.02
C ILE A 182 1.76 7.98 14.62
N THR A 183 2.30 8.94 13.87
CA THR A 183 2.19 10.37 14.19
C THR A 183 0.97 10.95 13.48
N ALA A 184 -0.04 11.38 14.24
CA ALA A 184 -1.27 11.96 13.71
C ALA A 184 -1.82 13.07 14.62
N THR A 185 -2.67 13.93 14.05
CA THR A 185 -3.40 14.95 14.80
C THR A 185 -4.71 14.42 15.37
N ALA A 186 -5.36 13.49 14.68
CA ALA A 186 -6.50 12.74 15.18
C ALA A 186 -6.09 11.74 16.26
N SER A 187 -7.03 11.42 17.15
CA SER A 187 -6.83 10.45 18.25
C SER A 187 -7.96 9.42 18.35
N ASP A 188 -8.96 9.46 17.47
CA ASP A 188 -10.01 8.45 17.36
C ASP A 188 -9.85 7.64 16.06
N GLY A 189 -10.43 6.43 16.02
CA GLY A 189 -10.27 5.49 14.91
C GLY A 189 -10.65 6.05 13.53
N PRO A 190 -11.86 6.61 13.34
CA PRO A 190 -12.26 7.22 12.08
C PRO A 190 -11.33 8.36 11.63
N GLY A 191 -11.01 9.30 12.53
CA GLY A 191 -10.13 10.43 12.21
C GLY A 191 -8.69 9.99 11.89
N LEU A 192 -8.17 9.00 12.61
CA LEU A 192 -6.87 8.39 12.31
C LEU A 192 -6.88 7.73 10.93
N LEU A 193 -7.94 6.99 10.58
CA LEU A 193 -8.03 6.36 9.27
C LEU A 193 -8.04 7.39 8.15
N GLU A 194 -8.86 8.43 8.27
CA GLU A 194 -8.94 9.51 7.28
C GLU A 194 -7.58 10.21 7.10
N GLU A 195 -6.95 10.61 8.20
CA GLU A 195 -5.65 11.29 8.16
C GLU A 195 -4.55 10.41 7.57
N MET A 196 -4.52 9.12 7.91
CA MET A 196 -3.51 8.19 7.42
C MET A 196 -3.72 7.77 5.97
N VAL A 197 -4.98 7.64 5.52
CA VAL A 197 -5.28 7.45 4.09
C VAL A 197 -4.85 8.67 3.30
N GLN A 198 -5.14 9.89 3.76
CA GLN A 198 -4.71 11.10 3.06
C GLN A 198 -3.18 11.22 3.00
N LYS A 199 -2.47 10.96 4.11
CA LYS A 199 -0.99 10.91 4.10
C LYS A 199 -0.44 9.88 3.13
N MET A 200 -1.08 8.72 3.02
CA MET A 200 -0.68 7.69 2.06
C MET A 200 -0.86 8.19 0.62
N LEU A 201 -1.98 8.85 0.30
CA LEU A 201 -2.24 9.47 -1.00
C LEU A 201 -1.27 10.62 -1.33
N ASP A 202 -1.00 11.52 -0.39
CA ASP A 202 -0.09 12.67 -0.56
C ASP A 202 1.35 12.22 -0.84
N ASN A 203 1.76 11.08 -0.26
CA ASN A 203 3.06 10.47 -0.52
C ASN A 203 3.12 9.71 -1.86
N GLY A 204 1.98 9.50 -2.50
CA GLY A 204 1.84 8.79 -3.76
C GLY A 204 2.22 7.32 -3.71
N PHE A 205 2.18 6.68 -4.89
CA PHE A 205 2.62 5.30 -5.05
C PHE A 205 4.13 5.16 -4.80
N LYS A 206 4.49 4.37 -3.78
CA LYS A 206 5.88 4.04 -3.45
C LYS A 206 6.29 2.69 -4.02
N GLY A 207 7.12 2.72 -5.06
CA GLY A 207 7.68 1.53 -5.69
C GLY A 207 9.21 1.48 -5.63
N VAL A 208 9.78 0.28 -5.46
CA VAL A 208 11.23 0.02 -5.53
C VAL A 208 11.57 -0.81 -6.76
N ALA A 209 12.75 -0.60 -7.37
CA ALA A 209 13.18 -1.39 -8.52
C ALA A 209 13.67 -2.77 -8.09
N ASN A 210 13.47 -3.78 -8.94
CA ASN A 210 13.96 -5.14 -8.75
C ASN A 210 15.48 -5.19 -8.52
N GLY A 211 16.26 -4.49 -9.35
CA GLY A 211 17.72 -4.46 -9.27
C GLY A 211 18.23 -3.90 -7.95
N ASP A 212 17.56 -2.88 -7.39
CA ASP A 212 17.95 -2.29 -6.10
C ASP A 212 17.79 -3.30 -4.95
N VAL A 213 16.66 -4.02 -4.95
CA VAL A 213 16.37 -5.02 -3.91
C VAL A 213 17.29 -6.25 -4.04
N LEU A 214 17.57 -6.69 -5.27
CA LEU A 214 18.48 -7.82 -5.53
C LEU A 214 19.94 -7.48 -5.20
N ALA A 215 20.36 -6.24 -5.39
CA ALA A 215 21.73 -5.81 -5.13
C ALA A 215 22.12 -5.92 -3.65
N ASP A 216 21.20 -5.56 -2.74
CA ASP A 216 21.39 -5.70 -1.30
C ASP A 216 20.05 -5.97 -0.59
N PRO A 217 19.55 -7.22 -0.58
CA PRO A 217 18.28 -7.53 0.08
C PRO A 217 18.32 -7.34 1.60
N SER A 218 19.51 -7.28 2.21
CA SER A 218 19.67 -7.27 3.67
C SER A 218 19.24 -5.97 4.36
N VAL A 219 19.22 -4.86 3.61
CA VAL A 219 18.79 -3.55 4.13
C VAL A 219 17.26 -3.43 4.21
N TYR A 220 16.53 -4.36 3.62
CA TYR A 220 15.07 -4.39 3.60
C TYR A 220 14.51 -5.41 4.58
N TYR A 221 13.26 -5.19 4.98
CA TYR A 221 12.38 -6.30 5.35
C TYR A 221 11.66 -6.72 4.08
N ILE A 222 11.74 -7.99 3.67
CA ILE A 222 11.17 -8.46 2.41
C ILE A 222 10.05 -9.45 2.70
N ASN A 223 8.86 -9.19 2.18
CA ASN A 223 7.72 -10.10 2.20
C ASN A 223 7.38 -10.59 0.79
N ASN A 224 7.44 -11.90 0.59
CA ASN A 224 6.87 -12.56 -0.57
C ASN A 224 5.38 -12.84 -0.29
N PHE A 225 4.49 -12.24 -1.07
CA PHE A 225 3.03 -12.39 -0.89
C PHE A 225 2.44 -13.54 -1.72
N TRP A 226 3.09 -14.70 -1.71
CA TRP A 226 2.63 -15.93 -2.35
C TRP A 226 2.17 -17.00 -1.37
N ASP A 227 1.57 -18.06 -1.92
CA ASP A 227 1.37 -19.30 -1.19
C ASP A 227 2.67 -20.10 -1.12
N LEU A 228 2.76 -21.03 -0.17
CA LEU A 228 3.98 -21.80 0.10
C LEU A 228 4.44 -22.58 -1.14
N VAL A 229 3.50 -23.17 -1.89
CA VAL A 229 3.79 -23.96 -3.09
C VAL A 229 4.53 -23.13 -4.14
N ASP A 230 4.10 -21.89 -4.37
CA ASP A 230 4.73 -21.00 -5.35
C ASP A 230 6.10 -20.51 -4.87
N TYR A 231 6.22 -20.21 -3.58
CA TYR A 231 7.50 -19.83 -2.95
C TYR A 231 8.54 -20.95 -3.11
N GLU A 232 8.16 -22.21 -2.85
CA GLU A 232 9.04 -23.36 -2.98
C GLU A 232 9.37 -23.70 -4.44
N HIS A 233 8.40 -23.53 -5.35
CA HIS A 233 8.57 -23.83 -6.77
C HIS A 233 9.49 -22.84 -7.48
N TYR A 234 9.27 -21.54 -7.29
CA TYR A 234 9.99 -20.49 -8.02
C TYR A 234 11.25 -19.99 -7.30
N GLY A 235 11.39 -20.28 -6.01
CA GLY A 235 12.38 -19.63 -5.15
C GLY A 235 11.95 -18.23 -4.72
N SER A 236 12.88 -17.50 -4.11
CA SER A 236 12.60 -16.21 -3.48
C SER A 236 13.84 -15.32 -3.43
N ILE A 237 13.62 -14.02 -3.20
CA ILE A 237 14.70 -13.12 -2.79
C ILE A 237 15.28 -13.62 -1.46
N ASN A 238 16.61 -13.67 -1.36
CA ASN A 238 17.33 -14.13 -0.18
C ASN A 238 16.89 -13.35 1.07
N GLY A 239 16.48 -14.08 2.11
CA GLY A 239 15.96 -13.49 3.35
C GLY A 239 14.49 -13.04 3.30
N ALA A 240 13.77 -13.26 2.18
CA ALA A 240 12.35 -12.95 2.12
C ALA A 240 11.53 -13.82 3.06
N PHE A 241 10.72 -13.19 3.90
CA PHE A 241 9.67 -13.86 4.67
C PHE A 241 8.45 -14.14 3.79
N ARG A 242 7.56 -15.02 4.24
CA ARG A 242 6.23 -15.22 3.67
C ARG A 242 5.17 -15.01 4.76
N VAL A 243 4.61 -13.82 4.82
CA VAL A 243 3.48 -13.46 5.69
C VAL A 243 2.26 -13.24 4.81
N LYS A 244 1.41 -14.27 4.72
CA LYS A 244 0.16 -14.28 3.94
C LYS A 244 -0.90 -15.15 4.65
N PRO A 245 -2.10 -14.62 4.94
CA PRO A 245 -2.44 -13.21 4.82
C PRO A 245 -1.58 -12.34 5.76
N LEU A 246 -1.53 -11.04 5.48
CA LEU A 246 -1.19 -10.06 6.50
C LEU A 246 -2.53 -9.63 7.09
N SER A 247 -2.80 -9.99 8.34
CA SER A 247 -4.10 -9.86 9.01
C SER A 247 -3.88 -9.26 10.38
N ILE A 248 -4.64 -8.22 10.71
CA ILE A 248 -4.66 -7.65 12.06
C ILE A 248 -5.39 -8.62 12.99
N THR A 249 -6.52 -9.16 12.54
CA THR A 249 -7.37 -10.08 13.32
C THR A 249 -6.62 -11.33 13.76
N ASP A 250 -5.75 -11.86 12.89
CA ASP A 250 -4.95 -13.07 13.17
C ASP A 250 -3.60 -12.75 13.82
N ASP A 251 -3.37 -11.49 14.24
CA ASP A 251 -2.14 -11.04 14.89
C ASP A 251 -0.88 -11.38 14.07
N LEU A 252 -0.95 -11.17 12.76
CA LEU A 252 0.15 -11.45 11.81
C LEU A 252 1.00 -10.22 11.49
N MET A 253 0.53 -9.01 11.83
CA MET A 253 1.29 -7.77 11.60
C MET A 253 2.59 -7.71 12.41
N LYS A 254 2.65 -8.36 13.57
CA LYS A 254 3.87 -8.47 14.41
C LYS A 254 5.06 -9.13 13.71
N TYR A 255 4.85 -9.76 12.56
CA TYR A 255 5.93 -10.36 11.77
C TYR A 255 6.52 -9.40 10.73
N VAL A 256 6.04 -8.15 10.66
CA VAL A 256 6.59 -7.07 9.83
C VAL A 256 7.48 -6.18 10.68
N ASP A 257 8.71 -5.95 10.22
CA ASP A 257 9.68 -5.11 10.92
C ASP A 257 9.34 -3.62 10.73
N PRO A 258 8.97 -2.86 11.78
CA PRO A 258 8.63 -1.45 11.66
C PRO A 258 9.87 -0.56 11.48
N ASP A 259 11.07 -1.04 11.81
CA ASP A 259 12.31 -0.26 11.77
C ASP A 259 13.03 -0.34 10.41
N LYS A 260 12.53 -1.19 9.50
CA LYS A 260 13.04 -1.34 8.13
C LYS A 260 12.05 -0.86 7.08
N THR A 261 12.58 -0.57 5.89
CA THR A 261 11.73 -0.43 4.71
C THR A 261 11.16 -1.79 4.34
N ALA A 262 9.84 -1.95 4.45
CA ALA A 262 9.12 -3.17 4.13
C ALA A 262 8.86 -3.25 2.62
N VAL A 263 9.59 -4.11 1.92
CA VAL A 263 9.37 -4.43 0.51
C VAL A 263 8.41 -5.60 0.42
N THR A 264 7.27 -5.42 -0.24
CA THR A 264 6.43 -6.55 -0.63
C THR A 264 6.54 -6.79 -2.13
N TYR A 265 6.63 -8.06 -2.54
CA TYR A 265 6.49 -8.44 -3.94
C TYR A 265 5.44 -9.54 -4.12
N CYS A 266 4.85 -9.58 -5.32
CA CYS A 266 3.93 -10.61 -5.76
C CYS A 266 4.19 -10.91 -7.24
N TRP A 267 3.23 -11.50 -7.94
CA TRP A 267 3.35 -11.80 -9.37
C TRP A 267 3.55 -10.57 -10.26
N THR A 268 2.77 -9.51 -10.03
CA THR A 268 2.59 -8.41 -10.99
C THR A 268 2.84 -7.02 -10.42
N GLY A 269 3.20 -6.92 -9.14
CA GLY A 269 3.29 -5.64 -8.44
C GLY A 269 1.93 -5.04 -8.02
N GLN A 270 0.80 -5.59 -8.50
CA GLN A 270 -0.54 -5.03 -8.21
C GLN A 270 -0.99 -5.38 -6.77
N THR A 271 -0.96 -6.66 -6.38
CA THR A 271 -1.30 -7.06 -5.00
C THR A 271 -0.30 -6.49 -3.99
N SER A 272 1.00 -6.50 -4.29
CA SER A 272 2.01 -5.92 -3.40
C SER A 272 1.84 -4.41 -3.23
N SER A 273 1.36 -3.70 -4.26
CA SER A 273 0.98 -2.29 -4.14
C SER A 273 -0.19 -2.09 -3.16
N MET A 274 -1.20 -2.97 -3.18
CA MET A 274 -2.28 -2.91 -2.17
C MET A 274 -1.77 -3.20 -0.76
N VAL A 275 -0.97 -4.26 -0.59
CA VAL A 275 -0.39 -4.64 0.70
C VAL A 275 0.43 -3.47 1.26
N THR A 276 1.28 -2.87 0.44
CA THR A 276 2.16 -1.77 0.89
C THR A 276 1.39 -0.47 1.12
N ALA A 277 0.35 -0.17 0.33
CA ALA A 277 -0.55 0.96 0.61
C ALA A 277 -1.21 0.81 2.00
N TYR A 278 -1.72 -0.39 2.30
CA TYR A 278 -2.33 -0.68 3.60
C TYR A 278 -1.32 -0.60 4.75
N LEU A 279 -0.13 -1.18 4.57
CA LEU A 279 0.96 -1.08 5.54
C LEU A 279 1.35 0.38 5.83
N ASN A 280 1.40 1.26 4.81
CA ASN A 280 1.64 2.69 5.00
C ASN A 280 0.50 3.37 5.80
N VAL A 281 -0.77 2.99 5.59
CA VAL A 281 -1.90 3.53 6.37
C VAL A 281 -1.76 3.16 7.86
N ILE A 282 -1.31 1.94 8.17
CA ILE A 282 -1.11 1.52 9.56
C ILE A 282 0.29 1.85 10.11
N GLY A 283 1.05 2.72 9.44
CA GLY A 283 2.26 3.33 9.99
C GLY A 283 3.61 2.71 9.59
N TYR A 284 3.64 1.65 8.77
CA TYR A 284 4.91 1.10 8.29
C TYR A 284 5.47 1.91 7.11
N ASN A 285 6.79 1.95 6.99
CA ASN A 285 7.44 2.43 5.77
C ASN A 285 7.51 1.30 4.73
N ALA A 286 6.48 1.19 3.89
CA ALA A 286 6.37 0.08 2.94
C ALA A 286 6.45 0.53 1.47
N VAL A 287 7.08 -0.29 0.63
CA VAL A 287 7.23 -0.06 -0.81
C VAL A 287 6.93 -1.34 -1.60
N SER A 288 6.27 -1.20 -2.75
CA SER A 288 6.00 -2.34 -3.64
C SER A 288 7.19 -2.59 -4.57
N LEU A 289 7.64 -3.83 -4.72
CA LEU A 289 8.57 -4.19 -5.79
C LEU A 289 7.85 -4.05 -7.13
N LYS A 290 8.32 -3.10 -7.95
CA LYS A 290 7.66 -2.74 -9.21
C LYS A 290 7.64 -3.94 -10.16
N PHE A 291 6.49 -4.17 -10.79
CA PHE A 291 6.23 -5.26 -11.74
C PHE A 291 6.30 -6.68 -11.16
N GLY A 292 6.56 -6.83 -9.86
CA GLY A 292 6.60 -8.13 -9.20
C GLY A 292 7.56 -9.10 -9.89
N THR A 293 7.22 -10.38 -9.90
CA THR A 293 8.07 -11.40 -10.52
C THR A 293 8.03 -11.42 -12.04
N ASN A 294 7.09 -10.70 -12.67
CA ASN A 294 7.17 -10.42 -14.10
C ASN A 294 8.42 -9.61 -14.46
N GLY A 295 8.99 -8.83 -13.54
CA GLY A 295 10.29 -8.17 -13.73
C GLY A 295 11.48 -8.97 -13.23
N MET A 296 11.28 -10.15 -12.64
CA MET A 296 12.34 -10.92 -11.94
C MET A 296 12.66 -12.24 -12.62
N ILE A 297 11.65 -13.01 -12.99
CA ILE A 297 11.77 -14.41 -13.44
C ILE A 297 10.78 -14.69 -14.59
N TYR A 298 10.50 -13.69 -15.41
CA TYR A 298 9.48 -13.74 -16.45
C TYR A 298 9.53 -14.99 -17.34
N SER A 299 10.71 -15.40 -17.80
CA SER A 299 10.86 -16.52 -18.73
C SER A 299 10.43 -17.86 -18.13
N VAL A 300 10.55 -18.02 -16.81
CA VAL A 300 10.20 -19.26 -16.10
C VAL A 300 8.82 -19.21 -15.44
N LEU A 301 8.14 -18.06 -15.39
CA LEU A 301 6.76 -17.98 -14.94
C LEU A 301 5.84 -18.82 -15.84
N GLU A 302 5.00 -19.64 -15.20
CA GLU A 302 4.00 -20.49 -15.86
C GLU A 302 2.60 -19.84 -15.86
N SER A 303 2.39 -18.83 -15.03
CA SER A 303 1.12 -18.12 -14.89
C SER A 303 1.34 -16.66 -14.49
N HIS A 304 0.26 -15.88 -14.43
CA HIS A 304 0.27 -14.47 -14.01
C HIS A 304 1.23 -13.58 -14.82
N LYS A 305 1.52 -13.94 -16.06
CA LYS A 305 2.37 -13.17 -16.97
C LYS A 305 1.58 -12.04 -17.58
N PHE A 306 2.20 -10.87 -17.68
CA PHE A 306 1.73 -9.86 -18.61
C PHE A 306 1.94 -10.38 -20.03
N VAL A 307 0.91 -10.27 -20.86
CA VAL A 307 0.98 -10.55 -22.29
C VAL A 307 0.31 -9.37 -22.96
N THR A 308 0.98 -8.76 -23.93
CA THR A 308 0.43 -7.65 -24.71
C THR A 308 -0.90 -8.09 -25.32
N PRO A 309 -1.99 -7.33 -25.11
CA PRO A 309 -3.30 -7.70 -25.64
C PRO A 309 -3.27 -7.72 -27.16
N THR A 310 -3.92 -8.72 -27.77
CA THR A 310 -4.02 -8.83 -29.23
C THR A 310 -5.21 -8.08 -29.80
N VAL A 311 -6.09 -7.59 -28.93
CA VAL A 311 -7.31 -6.85 -29.27
C VAL A 311 -7.13 -5.42 -28.77
N SER A 312 -7.40 -4.46 -29.66
CA SER A 312 -7.44 -3.04 -29.30
C SER A 312 -8.86 -2.67 -28.86
N LEU A 313 -9.09 -2.63 -27.54
CA LEU A 313 -10.33 -2.08 -27.01
C LEU A 313 -10.39 -0.57 -27.30
N PRO A 314 -11.60 -0.01 -27.50
CA PRO A 314 -11.76 1.36 -27.96
C PRO A 314 -11.22 2.37 -26.94
N VAL A 315 -10.70 3.48 -27.44
CA VAL A 315 -10.26 4.63 -26.65
C VAL A 315 -10.80 5.91 -27.26
N VAL A 316 -10.95 6.93 -26.42
CA VAL A 316 -11.33 8.30 -26.79
C VAL A 316 -10.10 9.20 -26.66
N THR A 317 -10.00 10.18 -27.55
CA THR A 317 -8.97 11.22 -27.54
C THR A 317 -9.64 12.59 -27.46
N GLU A 318 -9.03 13.55 -26.78
CA GLU A 318 -9.49 14.95 -26.71
C GLU A 318 -8.59 15.92 -27.46
#